data_AF-A0A0Q8E7E4-F1
#
_entry.id   AF-A0A0Q8E7E4-F1
#
_cell.length_a   1.000
_cell.length_b   1.000
_cell.length_c   1.000
_cell.angle_alpha   90.00
_cell.angle_beta   90.00
_cell.angle_gamma   90.00
#
_symmetry.space_group_name_H-M   'P 1'
#
loop_
_entity.id
_entity.type
_entity.pdbx_description
1 polymer ?
#
loop_
_entity_poly.entity_id
_entity_poly.type
_entity_poly.pdbx_seq_one_letter_code
_entity_poly.pdbx_strand_id
1 'polypeptide(L)' 'MGTWDIGPFDNDTAADFGDDLDEAAREERESIIRAVLKRAADPADYLDASDGERAVAAAALVVGQPTGNG' A
#
# COMPACT_ATOMS: atom_id res chain seq x y z
N MET A 1 6.12 8.55 -13.73
CA MET A 1 5.30 9.45 -12.89
C MET A 1 4.08 9.87 -13.69
N GLY A 2 3.26 8.89 -14.07
CA GLY A 2 1.95 9.14 -14.67
C GLY A 2 1.06 9.93 -13.72
N THR A 3 0.16 10.72 -14.29
CA THR A 3 -0.82 11.54 -13.58
C THR A 3 -1.54 10.70 -12.54
N TRP A 4 -1.23 10.90 -11.27
CA TRP A 4 -2.07 10.39 -10.18
C TRP A 4 -3.49 10.87 -10.45
N ASP A 5 -4.41 9.93 -10.69
CA ASP A 5 -5.83 10.22 -10.55
C ASP A 5 -6.20 10.15 -9.05
N ILE A 6 -7.47 10.30 -8.69
CA ILE A 6 -7.89 10.51 -7.29
C ILE A 6 -7.84 9.21 -6.45
N GLY A 7 -7.72 8.04 -7.07
CA GLY A 7 -7.71 6.74 -6.39
C GLY A 7 -6.33 6.35 -5.82
N PRO A 8 -6.31 5.53 -4.75
CA PRO A 8 -5.08 5.16 -4.03
C PRO A 8 -4.11 4.27 -4.84
N PHE A 9 -4.54 3.74 -5.98
CA PHE A 9 -3.74 2.92 -6.90
C PHE A 9 -3.51 3.58 -8.26
N ASP A 10 -3.97 4.82 -8.45
CA ASP A 10 -3.94 5.48 -9.76
C ASP A 10 -2.56 6.09 -10.09
N ASN A 11 -1.54 5.77 -9.28
CA ASN A 11 -0.15 6.06 -9.58
C ASN A 11 0.62 4.77 -9.83
N ASP A 12 1.59 4.84 -10.75
CA ASP A 12 2.39 3.69 -11.20
C ASP A 12 2.95 2.88 -10.02
N THR A 13 3.53 3.54 -9.01
CA THR A 13 4.14 2.88 -7.85
C THR A 13 3.13 2.14 -6.97
N ALA A 14 1.93 2.69 -6.79
CA ALA A 14 0.87 2.06 -6.01
C ALA A 14 0.24 0.90 -6.79
N ALA A 15 0.08 1.03 -8.11
CA ALA A 15 -0.34 -0.05 -8.98
C ALA A 15 0.64 -1.23 -8.93
N ASP A 16 1.95 -0.95 -9.08
CA ASP A 16 3.01 -1.96 -8.95
C ASP A 16 2.96 -2.68 -7.58
N PHE A 17 2.64 -1.94 -6.50
CA PHE A 17 2.47 -2.55 -5.18
C PHE A 17 1.24 -3.45 -5.07
N GLY A 18 0.15 -3.12 -5.78
CA GLY A 18 -1.00 -4.00 -5.93
C GLY A 18 -0.62 -5.32 -6.61
N ASP A 19 0.12 -5.22 -7.71
CA ASP A 19 0.62 -6.39 -8.46
C ASP A 19 1.56 -7.25 -7.58
N ASP A 20 2.49 -6.62 -6.85
CA ASP A 20 3.37 -7.30 -5.89
C ASP A 20 2.57 -8.12 -4.85
N LEU A 21 1.45 -7.56 -4.35
CA LEU A 21 0.58 -8.25 -3.38
C LEU A 21 -0.23 -9.37 -4.02
N ASP A 22 -0.64 -9.23 -5.27
CA ASP A 22 -1.37 -10.25 -6.00
C ASP A 22 -0.50 -11.46 -6.34
N GLU A 23 0.79 -11.23 -6.61
CA GLU A 23 1.79 -12.28 -6.82
C GLU A 23 2.25 -12.95 -5.51
N ALA A 24 2.23 -12.21 -4.38
CA ALA A 24 2.64 -12.75 -3.09
C ALA A 24 1.72 -13.85 -2.55
N ALA A 25 2.31 -14.81 -1.82
CA ALA A 25 1.56 -15.83 -1.12
C ALA A 25 0.59 -15.21 -0.10
N ARG A 26 -0.57 -15.82 0.11
CA ARG A 26 -1.63 -15.25 0.97
C ARG A 26 -1.12 -14.98 2.39
N GLU A 27 -0.25 -15.84 2.90
CA GLU A 27 0.34 -15.76 4.23
C GLU A 27 1.35 -14.61 4.36
N GLU A 28 1.92 -14.13 3.24
CA GLU A 28 2.94 -13.09 3.20
C GLU A 28 2.36 -11.68 3.07
N ARG A 29 1.18 -11.55 2.44
CA ARG A 29 0.52 -10.27 2.15
C ARG A 29 0.36 -9.39 3.39
N GLU A 30 -0.06 -9.95 4.52
CA GLU A 30 -0.20 -9.17 5.76
C GLU A 30 1.14 -8.58 6.21
N SER A 31 2.21 -9.38 6.14
CA SER A 31 3.55 -8.95 6.53
C SER A 31 4.04 -7.80 5.65
N ILE A 32 3.80 -7.90 4.34
CA ILE A 32 4.16 -6.88 3.34
C ILE A 32 3.42 -5.56 3.64
N ILE A 33 2.08 -5.61 3.76
CA ILE A 33 1.26 -4.42 4.07
C ILE A 33 1.72 -3.79 5.39
N ARG A 34 1.95 -4.60 6.43
CA ARG A 34 2.41 -4.12 7.74
C ARG A 34 3.79 -3.48 7.66
N ALA A 35 4.71 -4.02 6.87
CA ALA A 35 6.06 -3.48 6.72
C ALA A 35 6.02 -2.09 6.07
N VAL A 36 5.24 -1.92 5.00
CA VAL A 36 5.06 -0.65 4.31
C VAL A 36 4.47 0.41 5.25
N LEU A 37 3.40 0.07 5.97
CA LEU A 37 2.78 1.01 6.92
C LEU A 37 3.72 1.39 8.07
N LYS A 38 4.52 0.45 8.59
CA LYS A 38 5.51 0.74 9.63
C LYS A 38 6.60 1.68 9.14
N ARG A 39 7.12 1.44 7.93
CA ARG A 39 8.15 2.30 7.33
C ARG A 39 7.66 3.75 7.17
N ALA A 40 6.39 3.92 6.79
CA ALA A 40 5.79 5.24 6.68
C ALA A 40 5.46 5.91 8.03
N ALA A 41 5.14 5.11 9.06
CA ALA A 41 4.80 5.61 10.38
C ALA A 41 6.02 6.03 11.23
N ASP A 42 7.19 5.44 10.97
CA ASP A 42 8.44 5.71 11.69
C ASP A 42 9.63 5.83 10.73
N PRO A 43 9.67 6.86 9.87
CA PRO A 43 10.80 7.08 8.97
C PRO A 43 12.01 7.56 9.78
N ALA A 44 13.16 6.92 9.56
CA ALA A 44 14.39 7.28 10.27
C ALA A 44 14.91 8.70 9.95
N ASP A 45 14.53 9.26 8.79
CA ASP A 45 14.86 10.64 8.40
C ASP A 45 13.79 11.20 7.43
N TYR A 46 13.80 10.74 6.18
CA TYR A 46 12.87 11.16 5.13
C TYR A 46 12.02 9.99 4.62
N LEU A 47 10.74 10.25 4.39
CA LEU A 47 9.83 9.33 3.72
C LEU A 47 9.85 9.61 2.22
N ASP A 48 10.36 8.67 1.43
CA ASP A 48 10.37 8.84 -0.02
C ASP A 48 8.95 8.85 -0.62
N ALA A 49 8.79 9.52 -1.75
CA ALA A 49 7.51 9.58 -2.46
C ALA A 49 6.97 8.17 -2.75
N SER A 50 7.86 7.25 -3.18
CA SER A 50 7.48 5.86 -3.45
C SER A 50 7.00 5.11 -2.21
N ASP A 51 7.60 5.37 -1.06
CA ASP A 51 7.17 4.79 0.21
C ASP A 51 5.83 5.36 0.67
N GLY A 52 5.61 6.67 0.46
CA GLY A 52 4.34 7.33 0.72
C GLY A 52 3.19 6.80 -0.16
N GLU A 53 3.45 6.66 -1.46
CA GLU A 53 2.53 6.08 -2.45
C GLU A 53 2.07 4.68 -2.01
N ARG A 54 3.02 3.80 -1.69
CA ARG A 54 2.74 2.44 -1.21
C ARG A 54 2.00 2.44 0.12
N ALA A 55 2.30 3.37 1.01
CA ALA A 55 1.61 3.47 2.29
C ALA A 55 0.14 3.88 2.16
N VAL A 56 -0.18 4.81 1.25
CA VAL A 56 -1.57 5.19 0.96
C VAL A 56 -2.35 4.01 0.38
N ALA A 57 -1.75 3.28 -0.58
CA ALA A 57 -2.33 2.07 -1.14
C ALA A 57 -2.59 1.00 -0.06
N ALA A 58 -1.60 0.73 0.79
CA ALA A 58 -1.72 -0.21 1.89
C ALA A 58 -2.82 0.18 2.89
N ALA A 59 -2.93 1.47 3.23
CA ALA A 59 -3.98 1.96 4.13
C ALA A 59 -5.38 1.81 3.51
N ALA A 60 -5.53 2.09 2.21
CA ALA A 60 -6.78 1.89 1.49
C ALA A 60 -7.23 0.42 1.50
N LEU A 61 -6.30 -0.53 1.34
CA LEU A 61 -6.61 -1.95 1.44
C LEU A 61 -7.13 -2.34 2.83
N VAL A 62 -6.52 -1.82 3.89
CA VAL A 62 -6.93 -2.11 5.27
C VAL A 62 -8.33 -1.57 5.56
N VAL A 63 -8.62 -0.34 5.14
CA VAL A 63 -9.94 0.30 5.36
C VAL A 63 -11.02 -0.29 4.45
N GLY A 64 -10.65 -0.70 3.23
CA GLY A 64 -11.56 -1.26 2.23
C GLY A 64 -11.95 -2.72 2.47
N GLN A 65 -11.38 -3.39 3.49
CA GLN A 65 -11.81 -4.75 3.83
C GLN A 65 -13.29 -4.73 4.21
N PRO A 66 -14.13 -5.57 3.57
CA PRO A 66 -15.51 -5.68 4.01
C PRO A 66 -15.49 -6.12 5.47
N THR A 67 -16.09 -5.31 6.34
CA THR A 67 -16.35 -5.71 7.72
C THR A 67 -17.25 -6.93 7.62
N GLY A 68 -16.69 -8.12 7.87
CA GLY A 68 -17.46 -9.36 7.89
C GLY A 68 -18.40 -9.33 9.09
N ASN A 69 -19.52 -8.60 8.98
CA ASN A 69 -20.67 -8.69 9.85
C ASN A 69 -21.90 -8.10 9.15
N GLY A 70 -22.70 -8.99 8.57
CA GLY A 70 -24.01 -8.76 7.97
C GLY A 70 -24.61 -10.10 7.56
#